data_AF-A0A961ZCJ8-F1
#
_entry.id   AF-A0A961ZCJ8-F1
#
_cell.length_a   1.000
_cell.length_b   1.000
_cell.length_c   1.000
_cell.angle_alpha   90.00
_cell.angle_beta   90.00
_cell.angle_gamma   90.00
#
_symmetry.space_group_name_H-M   'P 1'
#
loop_
_entity.id
_entity.type
_entity.pdbx_description
1 polymer ?
#
loop_
_entity_poly.entity_id
_entity_poly.type
_entity_poly.pdbx_seq_one_letter_code
_entity_poly.pdbx_strand_id
1 'polypeptide(L)'
;FADVNVIDAFFKGSLVVDHQFIESAHAVPVWAKWSATVAMLLGFVLAWYMYIRKPELPAQMASDFNGLYKFLLNKWYFDELYDMIFVRPAQAIGRFIWKFFDDWLIDQTIVEGLGNRVKDVTGWVVRLQSGYLYHYAFAMLIGVAALLTWAIASGGLFG
;
A
#
# COMPACT_ATOMS: atom_id res chain seq x y z
N PHE A 1 44.28 14.24 -9.62
CA PHE A 1 43.47 13.24 -10.34
C PHE A 1 44.41 12.40 -11.21
N ALA A 2 44.12 11.11 -11.37
CA ALA A 2 44.92 10.21 -12.23
C ALA A 2 44.67 10.53 -13.71
N ASP A 3 45.64 10.24 -14.58
CA ASP A 3 45.52 10.49 -16.02
C ASP A 3 44.34 9.75 -16.64
N VAL A 4 43.66 10.38 -17.59
CA VAL A 4 42.46 9.83 -18.26
C VAL A 4 42.75 8.47 -18.89
N ASN A 5 43.95 8.30 -19.45
CA ASN A 5 44.40 7.03 -20.03
C ASN A 5 44.49 5.90 -18.99
N VAL A 6 44.83 6.22 -17.74
CA VAL A 6 44.92 5.23 -16.65
C VAL A 6 43.52 4.85 -16.17
N ILE A 7 42.60 5.81 -16.13
CA ILE A 7 41.20 5.58 -15.77
C ILE A 7 40.51 4.72 -16.83
N ASP A 8 40.67 5.06 -18.11
CA ASP A 8 40.06 4.30 -19.21
C ASP A 8 40.61 2.87 -19.31
N ALA A 9 41.93 2.69 -19.13
CA ALA A 9 42.55 1.37 -19.07
C ALA A 9 42.08 0.54 -17.86
N PHE A 10 41.88 1.17 -16.70
CA PHE A 10 41.40 0.50 -15.48
C PHE A 10 39.93 0.09 -15.61
N PHE A 11 39.08 0.97 -16.13
CA PHE A 11 37.63 0.74 -16.25
C PHE A 11 37.21 0.02 -17.54
N LYS A 12 38.13 -0.20 -18.49
CA LYS A 12 37.93 -0.97 -19.74
C LYS A 12 36.63 -0.57 -20.49
N GLY A 13 36.35 0.72 -20.56
CA GLY A 13 35.15 1.25 -21.23
C GLY A 13 33.82 1.03 -20.49
N SER A 14 33.81 0.56 -19.24
CA SER A 14 32.59 0.49 -18.42
C SER A 14 32.07 1.88 -17.97
N LEU A 15 32.92 2.90 -18.04
CA LEU A 15 32.58 4.29 -17.76
C LEU A 15 32.87 5.14 -19.00
N VAL A 16 31.88 5.90 -19.46
CA VAL A 16 32.07 6.91 -20.50
C VAL A 16 32.62 8.17 -19.83
N VAL A 17 33.90 8.46 -20.02
CA VAL A 17 34.57 9.64 -19.46
C VAL A 17 34.85 10.65 -20.56
N ASP A 18 34.25 11.83 -20.44
CA ASP A 18 34.52 12.94 -21.35
C ASP A 18 35.91 13.55 -21.02
N HIS A 19 36.81 13.50 -21.99
CA HIS A 19 38.19 13.95 -21.83
C HIS A 19 38.28 15.47 -21.64
N GLN A 20 37.39 16.25 -22.27
CA GLN A 20 37.34 17.71 -22.11
C GLN A 20 36.87 18.11 -20.72
N PHE A 21 35.99 17.32 -20.11
CA PHE A 21 35.51 17.55 -18.75
C PHE A 21 36.60 17.29 -17.70
N ILE A 22 37.42 16.25 -17.88
CA ILE A 22 38.54 15.97 -16.96
C ILE A 22 39.62 17.04 -17.08
N GLU A 23 40.03 17.43 -18.29
CA GLU A 23 41.03 18.49 -18.50
C GLU A 23 40.56 19.84 -17.92
N SER A 24 39.29 20.20 -18.10
CA SER A 24 38.72 21.41 -17.49
C SER A 24 38.59 21.32 -15.97
N ALA A 25 38.37 20.13 -15.40
CA ALA A 25 38.43 19.91 -13.96
C ALA A 25 39.86 20.11 -13.38
N HIS A 26 40.91 19.88 -14.16
CA HIS A 26 42.29 20.21 -13.76
C HIS A 26 42.55 21.72 -13.71
N ALA A 27 41.91 22.50 -14.59
CA ALA A 27 41.99 23.96 -14.66
C ALA A 27 41.20 24.68 -13.54
N VAL A 28 40.47 23.94 -12.70
CA VAL A 28 39.75 24.52 -11.55
C VAL A 28 40.75 25.23 -10.63
N PRO A 29 40.45 26.48 -10.23
CA PRO A 29 41.37 27.27 -9.43
C PRO A 29 41.63 26.64 -8.07
N VAL A 30 42.84 26.84 -7.55
CA VAL A 30 43.34 26.16 -6.34
C VAL A 30 42.48 26.46 -5.11
N TRP A 31 41.90 27.66 -5.00
CA TRP A 31 41.02 28.01 -3.89
C TRP A 31 39.76 27.15 -3.84
N ALA A 32 39.20 26.76 -4.99
CA ALA A 32 38.03 25.90 -5.05
C ALA A 32 38.37 24.47 -4.59
N LYS A 33 39.59 23.99 -4.89
CA LYS A 33 40.09 22.69 -4.41
C LYS A 33 40.19 22.63 -2.89
N TRP A 34 40.56 23.74 -2.24
CA TRP A 34 40.65 23.85 -0.78
C TRP A 34 39.35 24.27 -0.09
N SER A 35 38.36 24.74 -0.84
CA SER A 35 37.12 25.31 -0.29
C SER A 35 36.38 24.36 0.65
N ALA A 36 36.29 23.07 0.31
CA ALA A 36 35.65 22.05 1.15
C ALA A 36 36.39 21.85 2.48
N THR A 37 37.73 21.81 2.45
CA THR A 37 38.56 21.68 3.66
C THR A 37 38.41 22.91 4.56
N VAL A 38 38.40 24.11 3.97
CA VAL A 38 38.19 25.35 4.72
C VAL A 38 36.79 25.40 5.33
N ALA A 39 35.75 25.07 4.56
CA ALA A 39 34.36 25.02 5.06
C ALA A 39 34.20 24.01 6.21
N MET A 40 34.83 22.83 6.09
CA MET A 40 34.85 21.83 7.16
C MET A 40 35.50 22.37 8.43
N LEU A 41 36.69 22.97 8.33
CA LEU A 41 37.40 23.54 9.49
C LEU A 41 36.60 24.67 10.14
N LEU A 42 35.99 25.55 9.35
CA LEU A 42 35.12 26.61 9.85
C LEU A 42 33.90 26.05 10.58
N GLY A 43 33.23 25.05 9.98
CA GLY A 43 32.10 24.38 10.60
C GLY A 43 32.48 23.69 11.91
N PHE A 44 33.64 23.04 11.94
CA PHE A 44 34.17 22.39 13.15
C PHE A 44 34.48 23.40 14.26
N VAL A 45 35.19 24.48 13.96
CA VAL A 45 35.52 25.53 14.94
C VAL A 45 34.25 26.20 15.46
N LEU A 46 33.28 26.47 14.59
CA LEU A 46 31.99 27.03 14.97
C LEU A 46 31.23 26.09 15.90
N ALA A 47 31.15 24.79 15.56
CA ALA A 47 30.50 23.79 16.40
C ALA A 47 31.19 23.63 17.76
N TRP A 48 32.53 23.53 17.78
CA TRP A 48 33.30 23.49 19.03
C TRP A 48 33.01 24.71 19.91
N TYR A 49 33.02 25.90 19.32
CA TYR A 49 32.75 27.12 20.07
C TYR A 49 31.32 27.15 20.65
N MET A 50 30.31 26.80 19.84
CA MET A 50 28.90 26.84 20.24
C MET A 50 28.50 25.73 21.21
N TYR A 51 29.14 24.54 21.15
CA TYR A 51 28.75 23.41 21.98
C TYR A 51 29.68 23.15 23.17
N ILE A 52 30.94 23.58 23.13
CA ILE A 52 31.92 23.34 24.21
C ILE A 52 32.30 24.63 24.93
N ARG A 53 32.59 25.71 24.19
CA ARG A 53 33.05 26.96 24.83
C ARG A 53 31.91 27.79 25.41
N LYS A 54 30.78 27.88 24.70
CA LYS A 54 29.61 28.71 25.06
C LYS A 54 28.27 28.01 24.68
N PRO A 55 27.87 26.98 25.45
CA PRO A 55 26.65 26.20 25.18
C PRO A 55 25.34 27.00 25.27
N GLU A 56 25.37 28.20 25.84
CA GLU A 56 24.23 29.12 25.90
C GLU A 56 23.86 29.75 24.54
N LEU A 57 24.81 29.83 23.60
CA LEU A 57 24.60 30.52 22.32
C LEU A 57 23.56 29.83 21.41
N PRO A 58 23.59 28.50 21.20
CA PRO A 58 22.54 27.81 20.43
C PRO A 58 21.14 28.05 20.99
N ALA A 59 20.98 28.06 22.32
CA ALA A 59 19.69 28.25 22.96
C ALA A 59 19.15 29.69 22.77
N GLN A 60 20.03 30.69 22.87
CA GLN A 60 19.69 32.09 22.58
C GLN A 60 19.33 32.29 21.11
N MET A 61 20.10 31.71 20.19
CA MET A 61 19.77 31.75 18.76
C MET A 61 18.43 31.07 18.45
N ALA A 62 18.12 29.97 19.14
CA ALA A 62 16.83 29.30 19.00
C ALA A 62 15.67 30.15 19.54
N SER A 63 15.86 30.93 20.61
CA SER A 63 14.83 31.86 21.10
C SER A 63 14.62 33.04 20.17
N ASP A 64 15.71 33.61 19.63
CA ASP A 64 15.66 34.79 18.75
C ASP A 64 15.05 34.44 17.39
N PHE A 65 15.39 33.25 16.86
CA PHE A 65 14.90 32.75 15.57
C PHE A 65 13.95 31.57 15.71
N ASN A 66 13.03 31.64 16.68
CA ASN A 66 12.12 30.54 17.02
C ASN A 66 11.34 29.97 15.81
N GLY A 67 10.92 30.80 14.85
CA GLY A 67 10.23 30.34 13.64
C GLY A 67 11.11 29.48 12.74
N LEU A 68 12.32 29.95 12.42
CA LEU A 68 13.29 29.23 11.61
C LEU A 68 13.81 27.98 12.34
N TYR A 69 14.05 28.10 13.65
CA TYR A 69 14.43 26.99 14.51
C TYR A 69 13.37 25.89 14.48
N LYS A 70 12.09 26.22 14.71
CA LYS A 70 10.99 25.24 14.62
C LYS A 70 10.85 24.64 13.23
N PHE A 71 11.07 25.41 12.17
CA PHE A 71 11.05 24.90 10.80
C PHE A 71 12.15 23.86 10.56
N LEU A 72 13.39 24.17 10.94
CA LEU A 72 14.53 23.24 10.84
C LEU A 72 14.35 22.03 11.77
N LEU A 73 13.84 22.26 12.99
CA LEU A 73 13.59 21.23 14.01
C LEU A 73 12.53 20.23 13.55
N ASN A 74 11.42 20.71 12.96
CA ASN A 74 10.36 19.87 12.41
C ASN A 74 10.69 19.38 11.00
N LYS A 75 11.97 19.26 10.62
CA LYS A 75 12.43 18.76 9.31
C LYS A 75 11.67 19.38 8.14
N TRP A 76 11.44 20.69 8.21
CA TRP A 76 10.78 21.48 7.18
C TRP A 76 9.29 21.13 6.98
N TYR A 77 8.67 20.46 7.97
CA TYR A 77 7.29 19.98 7.95
C TYR A 77 6.94 19.05 6.78
N PHE A 78 7.94 18.41 6.17
CA PHE A 78 7.72 17.54 5.02
C PHE A 78 6.95 16.28 5.40
N ASP A 79 7.25 15.72 6.59
CA ASP A 79 6.61 14.51 7.12
C ASP A 79 5.10 14.78 7.36
N GLU A 80 4.74 15.91 7.96
CA GLU A 80 3.35 16.31 8.23
C GLU A 80 2.58 16.65 6.96
N LEU A 81 3.23 17.31 6.01
CA LEU A 81 2.64 17.60 4.70
C LEU A 81 2.34 16.29 3.95
N TYR A 82 3.28 15.34 3.97
CA TYR A 82 3.11 14.03 3.37
C TYR A 82 1.97 13.24 4.04
N ASP A 83 1.91 13.24 5.38
CA ASP A 83 0.82 12.63 6.12
C ASP A 83 -0.55 13.22 5.73
N MET A 84 -0.63 14.55 5.65
CA MET A 84 -1.86 15.25 5.30
C MET A 84 -2.31 15.01 3.86
N ILE A 85 -1.39 15.03 2.89
CA ILE A 85 -1.72 14.98 1.47
C ILE A 85 -1.87 13.54 0.98
N PHE A 86 -1.03 12.61 1.44
CA PHE A 86 -0.98 11.25 0.90
C PHE A 86 -1.56 10.24 1.88
N VAL A 87 -1.10 10.23 3.13
CA VAL A 87 -1.42 9.15 4.08
C VAL A 87 -2.89 9.21 4.51
N ARG A 88 -3.36 10.34 5.05
CA ARG A 88 -4.73 10.47 5.55
C ARG A 88 -5.77 10.26 4.45
N PRO A 89 -5.63 10.85 3.24
CA PRO A 89 -6.60 10.64 2.17
C PRO A 89 -6.60 9.20 1.68
N ALA A 90 -5.43 8.57 1.50
CA ALA A 90 -5.35 7.17 1.11
C ALA A 90 -6.02 6.25 2.15
N GLN A 91 -5.80 6.49 3.44
CA GLN A 91 -6.48 5.75 4.51
C GLN A 91 -7.99 6.00 4.53
N ALA A 92 -8.44 7.24 4.29
CA ALA A 92 -9.85 7.57 4.24
C ALA A 92 -10.55 6.87 3.06
N ILE A 93 -9.92 6.87 1.89
CA ILE A 93 -10.41 6.15 0.70
C ILE A 93 -10.45 4.65 0.98
N GLY A 94 -9.40 4.08 1.56
CA GLY A 94 -9.36 2.66 1.93
C GLY A 94 -10.49 2.28 2.89
N ARG A 95 -10.75 3.09 3.92
CA ARG A 95 -11.86 2.88 4.85
C ARG A 95 -13.22 3.03 4.18
N PHE A 96 -13.37 3.98 3.27
CA PHE A 96 -14.61 4.17 2.52
C PHE A 96 -14.91 2.96 1.64
N ILE A 97 -13.91 2.48 0.89
CA ILE A 97 -14.04 1.28 0.06
C ILE A 97 -14.37 0.07 0.92
N TRP A 98 -13.64 -0.14 2.04
CA TRP A 98 -13.91 -1.26 2.94
C TRP A 98 -15.35 -1.28 3.43
N LYS A 99 -15.84 -0.17 4.00
CA LYS A 99 -17.21 -0.08 4.51
C LYS A 99 -18.25 -0.22 3.41
N PHE A 100 -18.03 0.42 2.28
CA PHE A 100 -18.96 0.34 1.15
C PHE A 100 -19.06 -1.11 0.62
N PHE A 101 -17.93 -1.81 0.49
CA PHE A 101 -17.94 -3.21 0.06
C PHE A 101 -18.57 -4.15 1.09
N ASP A 102 -18.27 -3.98 2.38
CA ASP A 102 -18.82 -4.82 3.44
C ASP A 102 -20.35 -4.68 3.52
N ASP A 103 -20.85 -3.45 3.68
CA ASP A 103 -22.29 -3.18 3.83
C ASP A 103 -23.09 -3.53 2.57
N TRP A 104 -22.55 -3.24 1.37
CA TRP A 104 -23.29 -3.43 0.12
C TRP A 104 -23.19 -4.86 -0.42
N LEU A 105 -21.98 -5.44 -0.43
CA LEU A 105 -21.76 -6.75 -1.05
C LEU A 105 -22.10 -7.89 -0.09
N ILE A 106 -21.71 -7.79 1.18
CA ILE A 106 -21.87 -8.90 2.12
C ILE A 106 -23.27 -8.90 2.72
N ASP A 107 -23.66 -7.80 3.36
CA ASP A 107 -24.91 -7.76 4.12
C ASP A 107 -26.15 -7.79 3.20
N GLN A 108 -26.23 -6.89 2.21
CA GLN A 108 -27.41 -6.83 1.32
C GLN A 108 -27.46 -7.93 0.26
N THR A 109 -26.34 -8.20 -0.41
CA THR A 109 -26.38 -9.02 -1.63
C THR A 109 -26.30 -10.51 -1.32
N ILE A 110 -25.42 -10.91 -0.40
CA ILE A 110 -25.15 -12.33 -0.12
C ILE A 110 -26.01 -12.83 1.05
N VAL A 111 -25.96 -12.15 2.20
CA VAL A 111 -26.60 -12.67 3.42
C VAL A 111 -28.12 -12.49 3.39
N GLU A 112 -28.61 -11.27 3.16
CA GLU A 112 -30.05 -11.02 3.06
C GLU A 112 -30.66 -11.65 1.80
N GLY A 113 -29.96 -11.57 0.65
CA GLY A 113 -30.41 -12.13 -0.61
C GLY A 113 -30.61 -13.65 -0.60
N LEU A 114 -29.61 -14.40 -0.12
CA LEU A 114 -29.71 -15.87 -0.02
C LEU A 114 -30.58 -16.30 1.17
N GLY A 115 -30.45 -15.61 2.31
CA GLY A 115 -31.21 -15.92 3.52
C GLY A 115 -32.72 -15.79 3.33
N ASN A 116 -33.17 -14.74 2.64
CA ASN A 116 -34.59 -14.54 2.35
C ASN A 116 -35.11 -15.55 1.32
N ARG A 117 -34.32 -15.87 0.29
CA ARG A 117 -34.70 -16.89 -0.72
C ARG A 117 -34.86 -18.28 -0.11
N VAL A 118 -33.97 -18.68 0.80
CA VAL A 118 -34.09 -19.97 1.50
C VAL A 118 -35.34 -19.99 2.38
N LYS A 119 -35.60 -18.92 3.16
CA LYS A 119 -36.79 -18.81 4.00
C LYS A 119 -38.08 -18.89 3.19
N ASP A 120 -38.15 -18.22 2.04
CA ASP A 120 -39.30 -18.28 1.14
C ASP A 120 -39.54 -19.70 0.65
N VAL A 121 -38.52 -20.36 0.11
CA VAL A 121 -38.62 -21.74 -0.38
C VAL A 121 -39.07 -22.68 0.73
N THR A 122 -38.47 -22.60 1.93
CA THR A 122 -38.88 -23.43 3.07
C THR A 122 -40.32 -23.14 3.49
N GLY A 123 -40.76 -21.88 3.49
CA GLY A 123 -42.14 -21.50 3.79
C GLY A 123 -43.15 -22.09 2.80
N TRP A 124 -42.82 -22.11 1.51
CA TRP A 124 -43.62 -22.76 0.48
C TRP A 124 -43.66 -24.28 0.64
N VAL A 125 -42.52 -24.91 0.90
CA VAL A 125 -42.42 -26.37 1.09
C VAL A 125 -43.21 -26.83 2.33
N VAL A 126 -43.13 -26.08 3.44
CA VAL A 126 -43.87 -26.40 4.68
C VAL A 126 -45.39 -26.28 4.47
N ARG A 127 -45.85 -25.33 3.65
CA ARG A 127 -47.29 -25.19 3.34
C ARG A 127 -47.84 -26.30 2.44
N LEU A 128 -46.99 -26.98 1.66
CA LEU A 128 -47.40 -28.16 0.90
C LEU A 128 -47.64 -29.38 1.81
N GLN A 129 -47.16 -29.33 3.05
CA GLN A 129 -47.45 -30.32 4.09
C GLN A 129 -48.84 -30.08 4.69
N SER A 130 -49.89 -30.45 3.96
CA SER A 130 -51.31 -30.23 4.31
C SER A 130 -51.85 -31.09 5.46
N GLY A 131 -51.06 -32.02 6.00
CA GLY A 131 -51.46 -32.92 7.11
C GLY A 131 -52.53 -33.97 6.76
N TYR A 132 -53.07 -33.95 5.54
CA TYR A 132 -54.08 -34.89 5.07
C TYR A 132 -53.46 -36.19 4.55
N LEU A 133 -53.76 -37.32 5.20
CA LEU A 133 -53.19 -38.65 4.89
C LEU A 133 -53.38 -39.08 3.43
N TYR A 134 -54.50 -38.67 2.80
CA TYR A 134 -54.83 -38.99 1.41
C TYR A 134 -53.81 -38.45 0.40
N HIS A 135 -53.26 -37.25 0.63
CA HIS A 135 -52.27 -36.66 -0.28
C HIS A 135 -50.92 -37.37 -0.20
N TYR A 136 -50.54 -37.87 0.98
CA TYR A 136 -49.35 -38.71 1.14
C TYR A 136 -49.46 -40.04 0.42
N ALA A 137 -50.60 -40.73 0.58
CA ALA A 137 -50.84 -42.01 -0.10
C ALA A 137 -50.84 -41.85 -1.63
N PHE A 138 -51.44 -40.78 -2.14
CA PHE A 138 -51.45 -40.48 -3.58
C PHE A 138 -50.05 -40.16 -4.12
N ALA A 139 -49.26 -39.35 -3.39
CA ALA A 139 -47.88 -39.04 -3.76
C ALA A 139 -46.97 -40.29 -3.75
N MET A 140 -47.13 -41.18 -2.77
CA MET A 140 -46.41 -42.46 -2.73
C MET A 140 -46.73 -43.33 -3.95
N LEU A 141 -48.00 -43.42 -4.35
CA LEU A 141 -48.44 -44.24 -5.48
C LEU A 141 -47.84 -43.71 -6.80
N ILE A 142 -47.83 -42.39 -7.01
CA ILE A 142 -47.16 -41.74 -8.14
C ILE A 142 -45.65 -41.99 -8.10
N GLY A 143 -45.01 -41.85 -6.93
CA GLY A 143 -43.56 -42.07 -6.77
C GLY A 143 -43.16 -43.51 -7.11
N VAL A 144 -43.92 -44.50 -6.63
CA VAL A 144 -43.71 -45.91 -6.95
C VAL A 144 -43.94 -46.17 -8.44
N ALA A 145 -45.01 -45.63 -9.03
CA ALA A 145 -45.27 -45.78 -10.46
C ALA A 145 -44.13 -45.17 -11.30
N ALA A 146 -43.66 -43.97 -10.97
CA ALA A 146 -42.57 -43.31 -11.67
C ALA A 146 -41.24 -44.05 -11.52
N LEU A 147 -40.91 -44.56 -10.32
CA LEU A 147 -39.72 -45.38 -10.09
C LEU A 147 -39.79 -46.70 -10.87
N LEU A 148 -40.94 -47.36 -10.92
CA LEU A 148 -41.15 -48.57 -11.70
C LEU A 148 -41.05 -48.29 -13.19
N THR A 149 -41.67 -47.22 -13.69
CA THR A 149 -41.56 -46.80 -15.09
C THR A 149 -40.12 -46.45 -15.45
N TRP A 150 -39.40 -45.74 -14.58
CA TRP A 150 -38.00 -45.44 -14.78
C TRP A 150 -37.15 -46.71 -14.77
N ALA A 151 -37.33 -47.60 -13.80
CA ALA A 151 -36.60 -48.87 -13.71
C ALA A 151 -36.86 -49.79 -14.91
N ILE A 152 -38.10 -49.82 -15.43
CA ILE A 152 -38.47 -50.57 -16.63
C ILE A 152 -37.88 -49.91 -17.88
N ALA A 153 -37.89 -48.57 -17.98
CA ALA A 153 -37.30 -47.87 -19.11
C ALA A 153 -35.77 -47.94 -19.11
N SER A 154 -35.12 -47.83 -17.95
CA SER A 154 -33.67 -47.91 -17.79
C SER A 154 -33.15 -49.35 -17.83
N GLY A 155 -33.95 -50.32 -17.35
CA GLY A 155 -33.64 -51.75 -17.38
C GLY A 155 -34.04 -52.45 -18.68
N GLY A 156 -35.09 -51.98 -19.37
CA GLY A 156 -35.57 -52.51 -20.65
C GLY A 156 -34.81 -51.98 -21.87
N LEU A 157 -33.84 -51.08 -21.68
CA LEU A 157 -32.91 -50.61 -22.72
C LEU A 157 -31.57 -51.38 -22.72
N PHE A 158 -31.34 -52.31 -21.79
CA PHE A 158 -30.12 -53.13 -21.69
C PHE A 158 -30.38 -54.62 -21.41
N GLY A 159 -31.58 -55.14 -21.70
CA GLY A 159 -31.93 -56.56 -21.66
C GLY A 159 -32.32 -57.09 -23.02
#